data_AF-A0A8I0E2S8-F1
#
_entry.id   AF-A0A8I0E2S8-F1
#
_cell.length_a   1.000
_cell.length_b   1.000
_cell.length_c   1.000
_cell.angle_alpha   90.00
_cell.angle_beta   90.00
_cell.angle_gamma   90.00
#
_symmetry.space_group_name_H-M   'P 1'
#
loop_
_entity.id
_entity.type
_entity.pdbx_description
1 polymer ?
#
loop_
_entity_poly.entity_id
_entity_poly.type
_entity_poly.pdbx_seq_one_letter_code
_entity_poly.pdbx_strand_id
1 'polypeptide(L)'
;MCLAIPARIERIDNGVATCRVGEGETFVQASLMLLPEPAEVGDYLIIHAGFAIRKLDLQEAQESLTILRELAEAYEREQARYAQPTA
;
A
#
# COMPACT_ATOMS: atom_id res chain seq x y z
N MET A 1 -4.16 13.55 -5.61
CA MET A 1 -2.94 12.79 -5.94
C MET A 1 -2.88 11.62 -4.97
N CYS A 2 -3.00 10.38 -5.44
CA CYS A 2 -2.94 9.18 -4.60
C CYS A 2 -1.57 8.53 -4.74
N LEU A 3 -0.98 8.06 -3.64
CA LEU A 3 0.22 7.23 -3.69
C LEU A 3 -0.21 5.76 -3.83
N ALA A 4 0.35 5.05 -4.81
CA ALA A 4 -0.02 3.67 -5.14
C ALA A 4 0.62 2.66 -4.16
N ILE A 5 0.31 2.80 -2.87
CA ILE A 5 0.82 1.91 -1.82
C ILE A 5 0.14 0.55 -1.93
N PRO A 6 0.89 -0.57 -2.00
CA PRO A 6 0.31 -1.90 -1.97
C PRO A 6 -0.53 -2.14 -0.70
N ALA A 7 -1.72 -2.70 -0.87
CA ALA A 7 -2.59 -3.09 0.24
C ALA A 7 -2.88 -4.60 0.21
N ARG A 8 -2.63 -5.29 1.32
CA ARG A 8 -2.85 -6.74 1.45
C ARG A 8 -4.30 -7.03 1.84
N ILE A 9 -4.95 -7.97 1.17
CA ILE A 9 -6.31 -8.40 1.51
C ILE A 9 -6.29 -9.20 2.81
N GLU A 10 -7.08 -8.76 3.80
CA GLU A 10 -7.23 -9.44 5.09
C GLU A 10 -8.61 -10.14 5.19
N ARG A 11 -9.61 -9.62 4.48
CA ARG A 11 -10.96 -10.20 4.41
C ARG A 11 -11.66 -9.80 3.13
N ILE A 12 -12.55 -10.65 2.62
CA ILE A 12 -13.42 -10.36 1.48
C ILE A 12 -14.87 -10.64 1.88
N ASP A 13 -15.74 -9.65 1.72
CA ASP A 13 -17.17 -9.72 2.02
C ASP A 13 -17.96 -9.22 0.80
N ASN A 14 -18.78 -10.08 0.19
CA ASN A 14 -19.67 -9.72 -0.94
C ASN A 14 -18.99 -8.94 -2.09
N GLY A 15 -17.77 -9.34 -2.47
CA GLY A 15 -17.02 -8.68 -3.55
C GLY A 15 -16.32 -7.37 -3.15
N VAL A 16 -16.32 -7.03 -1.86
CA VAL A 16 -15.56 -5.93 -1.28
C VAL A 16 -14.44 -6.49 -0.40
N ALA A 17 -13.21 -6.11 -0.69
CA ALA A 17 -12.04 -6.50 0.10
C ALA A 17 -11.74 -5.46 1.17
N THR A 18 -11.50 -5.91 2.40
CA THR A 18 -10.87 -5.12 3.46
C THR A 18 -9.37 -5.38 3.41
N CYS A 19 -8.59 -4.34 3.10
CA CYS A 19 -7.16 -4.45 2.83
C CYS A 19 -6.35 -3.62 3.82
N ARG A 20 -5.26 -4.17 4.33
CA ARG A 20 -4.28 -3.47 5.17
C ARG A 20 -3.24 -2.78 4.30
N VAL A 21 -3.03 -1.49 4.52
CA VAL A 21 -2.10 -0.67 3.73
C VAL A 21 -0.69 -0.75 4.32
N GLY A 22 0.28 -1.17 3.51
CA GLY A 22 1.66 -1.35 3.97
C GLY A 22 1.77 -2.32 5.15
N GLU A 23 2.59 -1.96 6.15
CA GLU A 23 2.78 -2.77 7.37
C GLU A 23 2.05 -2.21 8.61
N GLY A 24 1.38 -1.08 8.50
CA GLY A 24 0.67 -0.45 9.62
C GLY A 24 -0.71 -1.08 9.90
N GLU A 25 -1.48 -0.43 10.77
CA GLU A 25 -2.86 -0.81 11.15
C GLU A 25 -3.93 -0.04 10.36
N THR A 26 -3.55 0.57 9.24
CA THR A 26 -4.48 1.30 8.37
C THR A 26 -5.20 0.33 7.45
N PHE A 27 -6.53 0.32 7.50
CA PHE A 27 -7.37 -0.51 6.64
C PHE A 27 -8.18 0.34 5.67
N VAL A 28 -8.33 -0.16 4.45
CA VAL A 28 -9.13 0.44 3.39
C VAL A 28 -10.05 -0.61 2.77
N GLN A 29 -11.21 -0.18 2.29
CA GLN A 29 -12.11 -1.05 1.55
C GLN A 29 -12.00 -0.78 0.05
N ALA A 30 -11.99 -1.86 -0.73
CA ALA A 30 -11.95 -1.79 -2.17
C ALA A 30 -12.93 -2.77 -2.81
N SER A 31 -13.73 -2.30 -3.77
CA SER A 31 -14.53 -3.16 -4.62
C SER A 31 -13.64 -3.93 -5.58
N LEU A 32 -13.85 -5.24 -5.67
CA LEU A 32 -13.16 -6.15 -6.59
C LEU A 32 -13.79 -6.19 -7.99
N MET A 33 -14.87 -5.43 -8.21
CA MET A 33 -15.66 -5.45 -9.44
C MET A 33 -14.85 -5.16 -10.72
N LEU A 34 -13.82 -4.31 -10.61
CA LEU A 34 -12.98 -3.90 -11.74
C LEU A 34 -11.72 -4.76 -11.90
N LEU A 35 -11.54 -5.76 -11.04
CA LEU A 35 -10.37 -6.61 -11.09
C LEU A 35 -10.54 -7.66 -12.21
N PRO A 36 -9.57 -7.77 -13.14
CA PRO A 36 -9.68 -8.71 -14.25
C PRO A 36 -9.51 -10.17 -13.81
N GLU A 37 -8.80 -10.39 -12.70
CA GLU A 37 -8.55 -11.71 -12.12
C GLU A 37 -9.20 -11.81 -10.73
N PRO A 38 -9.60 -13.01 -10.28
CA PRO A 38 -10.01 -13.20 -8.90
C PRO A 38 -8.84 -12.88 -7.95
N ALA A 39 -9.21 -12.37 -6.78
CA ALA A 39 -8.29 -12.12 -5.68
C ALA A 39 -8.76 -12.82 -4.41
N GLU A 40 -7.80 -13.22 -3.59
CA GLU A 40 -8.00 -14.00 -2.39
C GLU A 40 -7.33 -13.34 -1.18
N VAL A 41 -7.68 -13.78 0.02
CA VAL A 41 -7.03 -13.28 1.25
C VAL A 41 -5.53 -13.57 1.19
N GLY A 42 -4.71 -12.54 1.42
CA GLY A 42 -3.26 -12.60 1.28
C GLY A 42 -2.72 -11.93 0.01
N ASP A 43 -3.54 -11.72 -1.02
CA ASP A 43 -3.14 -11.00 -2.23
C ASP A 43 -2.87 -9.52 -1.93
N TYR A 44 -2.02 -8.91 -2.77
CA TYR A 44 -1.74 -7.48 -2.72
C TYR A 44 -2.45 -6.78 -3.87
N LEU A 45 -3.08 -5.63 -3.57
CA LEU A 45 -3.84 -4.85 -4.52
C LEU A 45 -3.31 -3.42 -4.61
N ILE A 46 -3.38 -2.86 -5.82
CA ILE A 46 -3.38 -1.41 -6.02
C ILE A 46 -4.84 -0.94 -6.00
N ILE A 47 -5.10 0.03 -5.12
CA ILE A 47 -6.43 0.59 -4.91
C ILE A 47 -6.46 2.01 -5.46
N HIS A 48 -7.51 2.33 -6.22
CA HIS A 48 -7.76 3.67 -6.70
C HIS A 48 -9.25 4.00 -6.57
N ALA A 49 -9.57 5.13 -5.92
CA ALA A 49 -10.94 5.62 -5.75
C ALA A 49 -11.94 4.56 -5.19
N GLY A 50 -11.48 3.68 -4.29
CA GLY A 50 -12.32 2.63 -3.70
C GLY A 50 -12.47 1.37 -4.54
N PHE A 51 -11.71 1.22 -5.63
CA PHE A 51 -11.69 0.02 -6.46
C PHE A 51 -10.30 -0.61 -6.51
N ALA A 52 -10.26 -1.93 -6.50
CA ALA A 52 -9.07 -2.68 -6.82
C ALA A 52 -8.87 -2.64 -8.34
N ILE A 53 -7.75 -2.07 -8.79
CA ILE A 53 -7.46 -1.90 -10.22
C ILE A 53 -6.42 -2.88 -10.74
N ARG A 54 -5.60 -3.44 -9.84
CA ARG A 54 -4.54 -4.39 -10.19
C ARG A 54 -4.18 -5.26 -9.00
N LYS A 55 -3.99 -6.56 -9.25
CA LYS A 55 -3.33 -7.49 -8.31
C LYS A 55 -1.81 -7.44 -8.53
N LEU A 56 -1.07 -7.43 -7.44
CA LEU A 56 0.38 -7.51 -7.38
C LEU A 56 0.76 -8.92 -6.96
N ASP A 57 1.85 -9.44 -7.52
CA ASP A 57 2.51 -10.58 -6.90
C ASP A 57 3.23 -10.15 -5.61
N LEU A 58 3.61 -11.13 -4.79
CA LEU A 58 4.24 -10.88 -3.51
C LEU A 58 5.59 -10.17 -3.64
N GLN A 59 6.36 -10.49 -4.68
CA GLN A 59 7.69 -9.93 -4.88
C GLN A 59 7.59 -8.46 -5.27
N GLU A 60 6.76 -8.11 -6.26
CA GLU A 60 6.50 -6.73 -6.69
C GLU A 60 6.01 -5.87 -5.52
N ALA A 61 5.12 -6.42 -4.68
CA ALA A 61 4.60 -5.73 -3.51
C ALA A 61 5.72 -5.47 -2.48
N GLN A 62 6.58 -6.45 -2.22
CA GLN A 62 7.69 -6.32 -1.28
C GLN A 62 8.74 -5.32 -1.76
N GLU A 63 9.12 -5.37 -3.04
CA GLU A 63 10.06 -4.43 -3.65
C GLU A 63 9.53 -3.00 -3.56
N SER A 64 8.26 -2.79 -3.90
CA SER A 64 7.58 -1.49 -3.79
C SER A 64 7.58 -0.97 -2.35
N LEU A 65 7.24 -1.82 -1.38
CA LEU A 65 7.23 -1.44 0.03
C LEU A 65 8.64 -1.13 0.56
N THR A 66 9.66 -1.86 0.10
CA THR A 66 11.06 -1.62 0.48
C THR A 66 11.52 -0.25 0.00
N ILE A 67 11.31 0.08 -1.27
CA ILE A 67 11.67 1.38 -1.84
C ILE A 67 10.94 2.52 -1.08
N LEU A 68 9.65 2.34 -0.77
CA LEU A 68 8.89 3.33 -0.01
C LEU A 68 9.47 3.57 1.40
N ARG A 69 9.97 2.53 2.06
CA ARG A 69 10.65 2.65 3.37
C ARG A 69 11.98 3.38 3.25
N GLU A 70 12.81 2.98 2.28
CA GLU A 70 14.11 3.62 2.05
C GLU A 70 13.96 5.12 1.79
N LEU A 71 12.93 5.50 1.02
CA LEU A 71 12.57 6.89 0.81
C LEU A 71 12.16 7.56 2.12
N ALA A 72 11.22 6.99 2.87
CA ALA A 72 10.78 7.55 4.15
C ALA A 72 11.96 7.79 5.12
N GLU A 73 12.84 6.81 5.27
CA GLU A 73 14.05 6.92 6.11
C GLU A 73 15.04 7.96 5.60
N ALA A 74 15.19 8.12 4.27
CA ALA A 74 16.01 9.17 3.69
C ALA A 74 15.44 10.57 3.99
N TYR A 75 14.12 10.73 3.89
CA TYR A 75 13.42 11.97 4.23
C TYR A 75 13.58 12.32 5.72
N GLU A 76 13.42 11.35 6.63
CA GLU A 76 13.62 11.56 8.07
C GLU A 76 15.05 11.98 8.41
N ARG A 77 16.05 11.31 7.84
CA ARG A 77 17.47 11.68 8.00
C ARG A 77 17.75 13.09 7.50
N GLU A 78 17.16 13.46 6.37
CA GLU A 78 17.28 14.80 5.82
C GLU A 78 16.62 15.85 6.72
N GLN A 79 15.40 15.61 7.20
CA GLN A 79 14.74 16.52 8.14
C GLN A 79 15.49 16.67 9.46
N ALA A 80 16.04 15.59 10.01
CA ALA A 80 16.85 15.64 11.23
C ALA A 80 18.12 16.50 11.04
N ARG A 81 18.74 16.46 9.84
CA ARG A 81 19.88 17.30 9.47
C ARG A 81 19.50 18.78 9.33
N TYR A 82 18.31 19.09 8.78
CA TYR A 82 17.83 20.47 8.67
C TYR A 82 17.29 21.05 9.99
N ALA A 83 16.86 20.20 10.94
CA ALA A 83 16.35 20.62 12.24
C ALA A 83 17.44 20.96 13.28
N GLN A 84 18.73 20.75 12.96
CA GLN A 84 19.82 21.20 13.83
C GLN A 84 20.01 22.72 13.68
N PRO A 85 19.87 23.52 14.76
CA PRO A 85 20.11 24.96 14.68
C PRO A 85 21.54 25.23 14.22
N THR A 86 21.71 26.03 13.17
CA THR A 86 22.99 26.69 12.88
C THR A 86 23.37 27.52 14.10
N ALA A 87 24.45 27.11 14.79
CA ALA A 87 25.09 27.89 15.85
C ALA A 87 25.73 29.17 15.28
#